data_AF-A0A392T0E0-F1
#
_entry.id   AF-A0A392T0E0-F1
#
_cell.length_a   1.000
_cell.length_b   1.000
_cell.length_c   1.000
_cell.angle_alpha   90.00
_cell.angle_beta   90.00
_cell.angle_gamma   90.00
#
_symmetry.space_group_name_H-M   'P 1'
#
loop_
_entity.id
_entity.type
_entity.pdbx_description
1 polymer ?
#
loop_
_entity_poly.entity_id
_entity_poly.type
_entity_poly.pdbx_seq_one_letter_code
_entity_poly.pdbx_strand_id
1 'polypeptide(L)' 'MIQELRDKAHFREFATKQRAAHRYNTRVMPRKFKEGDLVLKRPMGRDKAGKMAENWEGPFRIHKVFEGGAY' A
#
# COMPACT_ATOMS: atom_id res chain seq x y z
N MET A 1 25.34 5.77 27.72
CA MET A 1 24.32 6.86 27.69
C MET A 1 23.71 7.09 26.30
N ILE A 2 24.49 7.15 25.21
CA ILE A 2 23.93 7.36 23.85
C ILE A 2 23.13 6.15 23.33
N GLN A 3 23.58 4.93 23.62
CA GLN A 3 22.91 3.71 23.14
C GLN A 3 21.48 3.57 23.67
N GLU A 4 21.30 3.74 24.98
CA GLU A 4 19.98 3.67 25.61
C GLU A 4 18.98 4.70 25.05
N LEU A 5 19.45 5.89 24.68
CA LEU A 5 18.63 6.90 24.03
C LEU A 5 18.21 6.48 22.62
N ARG A 6 19.12 5.86 21.85
CA ARG A 6 18.81 5.30 20.54
C ARG A 6 17.81 4.15 20.64
N ASP A 7 18.01 3.23 21.58
CA ASP A 7 17.12 2.07 21.76
C ASP A 7 15.70 2.52 22.13
N LYS A 8 15.58 3.50 23.04
CA LYS A 8 14.28 4.12 23.37
C LYS A 8 13.64 4.80 22.17
N ALA A 9 14.42 5.51 21.35
CA ALA A 9 13.92 6.15 20.13
C ALA A 9 13.43 5.11 19.11
N HIS A 10 14.20 4.06 18.87
CA HIS A 10 13.83 2.95 17.97
C HIS A 10 12.56 2.24 18.42
N PHE A 11 12.41 1.98 19.73
CA PHE A 11 11.20 1.36 20.26
C PHE A 11 9.96 2.23 20.00
N ARG A 12 10.06 3.55 20.22
CA ARG A 12 8.96 4.49 19.96
C ARG A 12 8.62 4.55 18.47
N GLU A 13 9.63 4.58 17.60
CA GLU A 13 9.45 4.55 16.16
C GLU A 13 8.73 3.27 15.71
N PHE A 14 9.20 2.12 16.18
CA PHE A 14 8.59 0.82 15.87
C PHE A 14 7.13 0.76 16.33
N ALA A 15 6.85 1.12 17.58
CA ALA A 15 5.49 1.13 18.13
C ALA A 15 4.55 2.07 17.34
N THR A 16 5.07 3.21 16.89
CA THR A 16 4.33 4.18 16.07
C THR A 16 3.99 3.60 14.70
N LYS A 17 4.98 3.01 14.01
CA LYS A 17 4.77 2.33 12.72
C LYS A 17 3.78 1.17 12.85
N GLN A 18 3.89 0.35 13.89
CA GLN A 18 3.00 -0.78 14.12
C GLN A 18 1.55 -0.32 14.34
N ARG A 19 1.34 0.75 15.11
CA ARG A 19 0.01 1.32 15.33
C ARG A 19 -0.60 1.87 14.05
N ALA A 20 0.20 2.55 13.22
CA ALA A 20 -0.25 3.06 11.93
C ALA A 20 -0.64 1.92 10.97
N ALA A 21 0.19 0.89 10.88
CA ALA A 21 -0.07 -0.30 10.07
C ALA A 21 -1.34 -1.03 10.52
N HIS A 22 -1.53 -1.20 11.84
CA HIS A 22 -2.75 -1.83 12.37
C HIS A 22 -4.01 -1.05 12.00
N ARG A 23 -4.01 0.29 12.17
CA ARG A 23 -5.16 1.13 11.81
C ARG A 23 -5.49 1.08 10.32
N TYR A 24 -4.48 0.98 9.46
CA TYR A 24 -4.69 0.86 8.03
C TYR A 24 -5.24 -0.53 7.69
N ASN A 25 -4.57 -1.59 8.14
CA ASN A 25 -4.90 -2.97 7.80
C ASN A 25 -6.28 -3.39 8.31
N THR A 26 -6.77 -2.86 9.44
CA THR A 26 -8.13 -3.15 9.92
C THR A 26 -9.23 -2.54 9.04
N ARG A 27 -8.91 -1.51 8.26
CA ARG A 27 -9.87 -0.85 7.34
C ARG A 27 -9.79 -1.40 5.92
N VAL A 28 -8.66 -2.03 5.55
CA VAL A 28 -8.50 -2.67 4.25
C VAL A 28 -9.31 -3.95 4.25
N MET A 29 -10.33 -4.01 3.41
CA MET A 29 -11.07 -5.23 3.12
C MET A 29 -10.39 -5.95 1.95
N PRO A 30 -9.80 -7.13 2.15
CA PRO A 30 -9.21 -7.89 1.06
C PRO A 30 -10.29 -8.25 0.04
N ARG A 31 -10.07 -7.89 -1.22
CA ARG A 31 -10.97 -8.23 -2.33
C ARG A 31 -10.30 -9.24 -3.24
N LYS A 32 -10.99 -10.35 -3.53
CA LYS A 32 -10.59 -11.27 -4.59
C LYS A 32 -11.08 -10.73 -5.93
N PHE A 33 -10.18 -10.63 -6.88
CA PHE A 33 -10.51 -10.21 -8.24
C PHE A 33 -10.81 -11.41 -9.13
N LYS A 34 -11.60 -11.16 -10.18
CA LYS A 34 -11.89 -12.12 -11.25
C LYS A 34 -11.50 -11.55 -12.60
N GLU A 35 -11.23 -12.44 -13.55
CA GLU A 35 -11.08 -12.05 -14.94
C GLU A 35 -12.33 -11.30 -15.42
N GLY A 36 -12.12 -10.20 -16.13
CA GLY A 36 -13.17 -9.29 -16.58
C GLY A 36 -13.53 -8.18 -15.59
N ASP A 37 -13.10 -8.22 -14.33
CA ASP A 37 -13.30 -7.14 -13.36
C ASP A 37 -12.59 -5.85 -13.81
N LEU A 38 -13.19 -4.71 -13.48
CA LEU A 38 -12.57 -3.39 -13.66
C LEU A 38 -11.84 -2.94 -12.40
N VAL A 39 -10.62 -2.44 -12.58
CA VAL A 39 -9.75 -1.95 -11.50
C VAL A 39 -9.06 -0.65 -11.87
N LEU A 40 -8.76 0.16 -10.85
CA LEU A 40 -7.90 1.34 -10.98
C LEU A 40 -6.47 0.97 -10.59
N LYS A 41 -5.46 1.44 -11.33
CA LYS A 41 -4.06 1.22 -10.99
C LYS A 41 -3.44 2.48 -10.43
N ARG A 42 -2.58 2.35 -9.42
CA ARG A 42 -1.80 3.48 -8.91
C ARG A 42 -0.50 3.55 -9.72
N PRO A 43 -0.19 4.67 -10.38
CA PRO A 43 1.08 4.84 -11.08
C PRO A 43 2.25 4.81 -10.09
N MET A 44 3.33 4.15 -10.49
CA MET A 44 4.54 3.98 -9.70
C MET A 44 5.79 4.38 -10.50
N GLY A 45 6.85 4.76 -9.80
CA GLY A 45 8.12 5.13 -10.46
C GLY A 45 7.99 6.39 -11.33
N ARG A 46 8.48 6.30 -12.57
CA ARG A 46 8.53 7.43 -13.52
C ARG A 46 7.14 7.84 -14.04
N ASP A 47 6.18 6.93 -13.99
CA ASP A 47 4.80 7.16 -14.45
C ASP A 47 4.00 7.97 -13.41
N LYS A 48 4.52 8.12 -12.20
CA LYS A 48 3.91 8.93 -11.16
C LYS A 48 4.07 10.41 -11.52
N ALA A 49 2.99 10.99 -12.05
CA ALA A 49 2.91 12.41 -12.29
C ALA A 49 3.00 13.23 -10.97
N GLY A 50 3.18 14.54 -11.10
CA GLY A 50 3.43 15.45 -9.97
C GLY A 50 2.33 15.46 -8.91
N LYS A 51 2.54 16.22 -7.83
CA LYS A 51 1.67 16.24 -6.64
C LYS A 51 0.17 16.50 -6.91
N MET A 52 -0.14 17.19 -8.01
CA MET A 52 -1.51 17.55 -8.41
C MET A 52 -2.12 16.63 -9.48
N ALA A 53 -1.37 15.61 -9.92
CA ALA A 53 -1.91 14.64 -10.86
C ALA A 53 -2.80 13.61 -10.16
N GLU A 54 -3.63 12.94 -10.95
CA GLU A 54 -4.51 11.89 -10.44
C GLU A 54 -3.70 10.74 -9.81
N ASN A 55 -4.17 10.27 -8.66
CA ASN A 55 -3.49 9.21 -7.91
C ASN A 55 -3.74 7.80 -8.47
N TRP A 56 -4.69 7.68 -9.40
CA TRP A 56 -5.21 6.44 -9.95
C TRP A 56 -5.44 6.61 -11.44
N GLU A 57 -5.13 5.58 -12.21
CA GLU A 57 -5.25 5.54 -13.65
C GLU A 57 -6.30 4.53 -14.10
N GLY A 58 -6.90 4.82 -15.25
CA GLY A 58 -7.75 3.92 -16.01
C GLY A 58 -9.15 3.77 -15.42
N PRO A 59 -9.99 3.03 -16.13
CA PRO A 59 -10.33 1.69 -15.64
C PRO A 59 -9.66 0.61 -16.50
N PHE A 60 -8.98 -0.32 -15.85
CA PHE A 60 -8.34 -1.47 -16.49
C PHE A 60 -9.20 -2.71 -16.33
N ARG A 61 -9.23 -3.57 -17.35
CA ARG A 61 -9.87 -4.87 -17.25
C ARG A 61 -8.85 -5.96 -16.93
N ILE A 62 -9.14 -6.77 -15.92
CA ILE A 62 -8.31 -7.91 -15.58
C ILE A 62 -8.46 -8.98 -16.66
N HIS A 63 -7.35 -9.40 -17.25
CA HIS A 63 -7.34 -10.44 -18.30
C HIS A 63 -7.05 -11.82 -17.73
N LYS A 64 -6.22 -11.90 -16.69
CA LYS A 64 -5.84 -13.15 -16.05
C LYS A 64 -5.60 -12.91 -14.56
N VAL A 65 -6.05 -13.82 -13.70
CA VAL A 65 -5.75 -13.78 -12.26
C VAL A 65 -4.74 -14.88 -11.93
N PHE A 66 -3.73 -14.55 -11.12
CA PHE A 66 -2.69 -15.46 -10.65
C PHE A 66 -2.85 -15.75 -9.14
N GLU A 67 -2.22 -16.83 -8.68
CA GLU A 67 -2.13 -17.12 -7.26
C GLU A 67 -1.40 -15.99 -6.50
N GLY A 68 -1.81 -15.74 -5.25
CA GLY A 68 -1.25 -14.65 -4.44
C GLY A 68 -1.83 -13.27 -4.73
N GLY A 69 -2.85 -13.15 -5.59
CA GLY A 69 -3.60 -11.90 -5.81
C GLY A 69 -3.01 -10.97 -6.86
N ALA A 70 -2.04 -11.45 -7.65
CA ALA A 70 -1.59 -10.77 -8.86
C ALA A 70 -2.60 -10.97 -10.00
N TYR A 71 -2.71 -9.99 -10.89
CA TYR A 71 -3.66 -9.96 -12.01
C TYR A 71 -3.19 -9.07 -13.16
#